data_AF-A0A0R1LTK8-F1
#
_entry.id   AF-A0A0R1LTK8-F1
#
_cell.length_a   1.000
_cell.length_b   1.000
_cell.length_c   1.000
_cell.angle_alpha   90.00
_cell.angle_beta   90.00
_cell.angle_gamma   90.00
#
_symmetry.space_group_name_H-M   'P 1'
#
loop_
_entity.id
_entity.type
_entity.pdbx_description
1 polymer ?
#
loop_
_entity_poly.entity_id
_entity_poly.type
_entity_poly.pdbx_seq_one_letter_code
_entity_poly.pdbx_strand_id
1 'polypeptide(L)'
;MTHRTKWQLISTLIYIVFVIAAVVFKFLDPARIGIAWTIFWYVAVAGFMYYFYFKNMAYQEVIYYAHQFHLTQRDLEEMVPDRKKTAEVPNPEHPNILSPLIQVPLAVTNPLTDILEARAKEEDVAPFK
;
A
#
# COMPACT_ATOMS: atom_id res chain seq x y z
N MET A 1 -1.62 14.00 -20.60
CA MET A 1 -1.59 12.69 -19.91
C MET A 1 -0.15 12.22 -19.81
N THR A 2 0.33 11.84 -18.62
CA THR A 2 1.69 11.27 -18.51
C THR A 2 1.75 9.89 -19.16
N HIS A 3 2.92 9.47 -19.67
CA HIS A 3 3.11 8.17 -20.31
C HIS A 3 2.61 7.02 -19.42
N ARG A 4 2.85 7.11 -18.12
CA ARG A 4 2.40 6.15 -17.11
C ARG A 4 0.88 6.07 -17.00
N THR A 5 0.19 7.21 -17.00
CA THR A 5 -1.28 7.27 -16.99
C THR A 5 -1.87 6.67 -18.27
N LYS A 6 -1.24 6.88 -19.43
CA LYS A 6 -1.70 6.30 -20.70
C LYS A 6 -1.60 4.77 -20.69
N TRP A 7 -0.48 4.22 -20.22
CA TRP A 7 -0.31 2.76 -20.11
C TRP A 7 -1.20 2.14 -19.04
N GLN A 8 -1.42 2.81 -17.91
CA GLN A 8 -2.42 2.39 -16.93
C GLN A 8 -3.82 2.33 -17.55
N LEU A 9 -4.23 3.37 -18.28
CA LEU A 9 -5.55 3.43 -18.91
C LEU A 9 -5.73 2.29 -19.94
N ILE A 10 -4.70 2.04 -20.76
CA ILE A 10 -4.71 0.96 -21.74
C ILE A 10 -4.78 -0.41 -21.05
N SER A 11 -3.99 -0.62 -19.99
CA SER A 11 -4.00 -1.88 -19.22
C SER A 11 -5.36 -2.11 -18.55
N THR A 12 -5.97 -1.08 -17.98
CA THR A 12 -7.32 -1.14 -17.42
C THR A 12 -8.36 -1.48 -18.49
N LEU A 13 -8.30 -0.85 -19.67
CA LEU A 13 -9.21 -1.15 -20.78
C LEU A 13 -9.07 -2.59 -21.27
N ILE A 14 -7.85 -3.09 -21.43
CA ILE A 14 -7.58 -4.49 -21.81
C ILE A 14 -8.15 -5.45 -20.76
N TYR A 15 -7.98 -5.15 -19.47
CA TYR A 15 -8.52 -5.98 -18.40
C TYR A 15 -10.06 -6.03 -18.43
N ILE A 16 -10.73 -4.89 -18.63
CA ILE A 16 -12.19 -4.82 -18.76
C ILE A 16 -12.67 -5.67 -19.94
N VAL A 17 -12.03 -5.53 -21.11
CA VAL A 17 -12.36 -6.33 -22.30
C VAL A 17 -12.15 -7.82 -22.05
N PHE A 18 -11.06 -8.20 -21.36
CA PHE A 18 -10.79 -9.58 -21.00
C PHE A 18 -11.86 -10.16 -20.06
N VAL A 19 -12.26 -9.43 -19.02
CA VAL A 19 -13.30 -9.87 -18.07
C VAL A 19 -14.64 -10.03 -18.80
N ILE A 20 -15.02 -9.06 -19.64
CA ILE A 20 -16.26 -9.14 -20.44
C ILE A 20 -16.21 -10.36 -21.36
N ALA A 21 -15.11 -10.57 -22.09
CA ALA A 21 -14.93 -11.73 -22.96
C ALA A 21 -15.01 -13.04 -22.15
N ALA A 22 -14.31 -13.14 -21.03
CA ALA A 22 -14.32 -14.34 -20.19
C ALA A 22 -15.73 -14.69 -19.66
N VAL A 23 -16.55 -13.69 -19.32
CA VAL A 23 -17.94 -13.88 -18.90
C VAL A 23 -18.86 -14.23 -20.08
N VAL A 24 -18.77 -13.51 -21.21
CA VAL A 24 -19.62 -13.72 -22.40
C VAL A 24 -19.34 -15.07 -23.05
N PHE A 25 -18.08 -15.47 -23.19
CA PHE A 25 -17.68 -16.78 -23.71
C PHE A 25 -17.89 -17.92 -22.68
N LYS A 26 -18.46 -17.62 -21.51
CA LYS A 26 -18.74 -18.59 -20.43
C LYS A 26 -17.49 -19.33 -19.94
N PHE A 27 -16.31 -18.73 -20.11
CA PHE A 27 -15.05 -19.19 -19.53
C PHE A 27 -15.05 -18.97 -18.00
N LEU A 28 -15.73 -17.90 -17.56
CA LEU A 28 -16.03 -17.55 -16.17
C LEU A 28 -17.54 -17.61 -15.92
N ASP A 29 -18.22 -18.70 -16.27
CA ASP A 29 -19.65 -18.87 -15.99
C ASP A 29 -19.85 -19.23 -14.50
N PRO A 30 -20.40 -18.34 -13.65
CA PRO A 30 -20.57 -18.61 -12.22
C PRO A 30 -21.48 -19.81 -11.96
N ALA A 31 -22.41 -20.09 -12.88
CA ALA A 31 -23.30 -21.25 -12.80
C ALA A 31 -22.60 -22.58 -13.13
N ARG A 32 -21.43 -22.55 -13.81
CA ARG A 32 -20.59 -23.73 -14.09
C ARG A 32 -19.40 -23.87 -13.16
N ILE A 33 -18.84 -22.77 -12.67
CA ILE A 33 -17.63 -22.77 -11.80
C ILE A 33 -18.00 -22.95 -10.32
N GLY A 34 -19.26 -22.74 -9.96
CA GLY A 34 -19.80 -23.11 -8.65
C GLY A 34 -19.18 -22.35 -7.47
N ILE A 35 -19.35 -22.92 -6.27
CA ILE A 35 -18.92 -22.36 -4.97
C ILE A 35 -17.42 -21.98 -4.97
N ALA A 36 -16.58 -22.67 -5.75
CA ALA A 36 -15.15 -22.40 -5.83
C ALA A 36 -14.82 -20.98 -6.32
N TRP A 37 -15.60 -20.41 -7.26
CA TRP A 37 -15.40 -19.04 -7.73
C TRP A 37 -15.72 -18.01 -6.64
N THR A 38 -16.82 -18.23 -5.91
CA THR A 38 -17.20 -17.38 -4.78
C THR A 38 -16.16 -17.46 -3.67
N ILE A 39 -15.69 -18.66 -3.32
CA ILE A 39 -14.61 -18.86 -2.33
C ILE A 39 -13.35 -18.12 -2.78
N PHE A 40 -12.95 -18.22 -4.05
CA PHE A 40 -11.79 -17.50 -4.57
C PHE A 40 -11.89 -15.99 -4.30
N TRP A 41 -13.02 -15.36 -4.62
CA TRP A 41 -13.20 -13.93 -4.37
C TRP A 41 -13.21 -13.59 -2.89
N TYR A 42 -13.80 -14.42 -2.03
CA TYR A 42 -13.73 -14.23 -0.58
C TYR A 42 -12.29 -14.26 -0.07
N VAL A 43 -11.50 -15.25 -0.50
CA VAL A 43 -10.07 -15.35 -0.13
C VAL A 43 -9.28 -14.18 -0.70
N ALA A 44 -9.53 -13.77 -1.94
CA ALA A 44 -8.87 -12.63 -2.55
C ALA A 44 -9.16 -11.33 -1.78
N VAL A 45 -10.43 -11.06 -1.45
CA VAL A 45 -10.83 -9.89 -0.65
C VAL A 45 -10.22 -9.95 0.75
N ALA A 46 -10.22 -11.11 1.41
CA ALA A 46 -9.54 -11.28 2.70
C ALA A 46 -8.04 -10.99 2.61
N GLY A 47 -7.37 -11.45 1.55
CA GLY A 47 -5.97 -11.16 1.27
C GLY A 47 -5.72 -9.66 1.04
N PHE A 48 -6.59 -8.99 0.28
CA PHE A 48 -6.52 -7.53 0.11
C PHE A 48 -6.72 -6.79 1.42
N MET A 49 -7.71 -7.17 2.23
CA MET A 49 -7.93 -6.56 3.56
C MET A 49 -6.71 -6.73 4.46
N TYR A 50 -6.12 -7.93 4.50
CA TYR A 50 -4.89 -8.19 5.26
C TYR A 50 -3.72 -7.33 4.77
N TYR A 51 -3.53 -7.25 3.45
CA TYR A 51 -2.50 -6.42 2.83
C TYR A 51 -2.66 -4.93 3.18
N PHE A 52 -3.88 -4.40 3.07
CA PHE A 52 -4.16 -2.99 3.39
C PHE A 52 -4.04 -2.71 4.89
N TYR A 53 -4.44 -3.65 5.74
CA TYR A 53 -4.23 -3.55 7.18
C TYR A 53 -2.73 -3.43 7.51
N PHE A 54 -1.90 -4.32 6.96
CA PHE A 54 -0.45 -4.27 7.16
C PHE A 54 0.15 -2.94 6.68
N LYS A 55 -0.27 -2.49 5.49
CA LYS A 55 0.18 -1.20 4.92
C LYS A 55 -0.21 -0.01 5.80
N ASN A 56 -1.40 -0.04 6.40
CA ASN A 56 -1.85 0.99 7.32
C ASN A 56 -1.09 0.95 8.64
N MET A 57 -0.86 -0.24 9.22
CA MET A 57 -0.08 -0.39 10.45
C MET A 57 1.34 0.15 10.30
N ALA A 58 2.06 -0.24 9.24
CA ALA A 58 3.41 0.26 8.98
C ALA A 58 3.44 1.79 8.80
N TYR A 59 2.42 2.37 8.16
CA TYR A 59 2.32 3.83 8.05
C TYR A 59 2.09 4.48 9.42
N GLN A 60 1.16 3.97 10.22
CA GLN A 60 0.88 4.51 11.55
C GLN A 60 2.10 4.42 12.47
N GLU A 61 2.87 3.34 12.36
CA GLU A 61 4.11 3.16 13.09
C GLU A 61 5.16 4.22 12.73
N VAL A 62 5.36 4.49 11.43
CA VAL A 62 6.25 5.57 10.98
C VAL A 62 5.79 6.93 11.50
N ILE A 63 4.49 7.22 11.41
CA ILE A 63 3.92 8.49 11.92
C ILE A 63 4.12 8.59 13.44
N TYR A 64 3.87 7.52 14.19
CA TYR A 64 4.04 7.47 15.63
C TYR A 64 5.48 7.79 16.03
N TYR A 65 6.46 7.08 15.48
CA TYR A 65 7.86 7.34 15.81
C TYR A 65 8.33 8.71 15.30
N ALA A 66 7.87 9.14 14.13
CA ALA A 66 8.16 10.48 13.65
C ALA A 66 7.66 11.57 14.61
N HIS A 67 6.49 11.39 15.24
CA HIS A 67 6.03 12.30 16.28
C HIS A 67 6.90 12.25 17.54
N GLN A 68 7.31 11.06 18.00
CA GLN A 68 8.17 10.91 19.19
C GLN A 68 9.53 11.59 18.98
N PHE A 69 10.10 11.47 17.78
CA PHE A 69 11.39 12.05 17.42
C PHE A 69 11.30 13.48 16.85
N HIS A 70 10.10 14.06 16.81
CA HIS A 70 9.85 15.38 16.20
C HIS A 70 10.39 15.52 14.76
N LEU A 71 10.28 14.45 13.97
CA LEU A 71 10.75 14.39 12.59
C LEU A 71 9.73 15.02 11.64
N THR A 72 10.25 15.74 10.64
CA THR A 72 9.46 16.28 9.53
C THR A 72 9.42 15.28 8.36
N GLN A 73 8.54 15.53 7.38
CA GLN A 73 8.53 14.76 6.14
C GLN A 73 9.91 14.76 5.45
N ARG A 74 10.63 15.88 5.50
CA ARG A 74 11.97 16.00 4.88
C ARG A 74 12.99 15.10 5.56
N ASP A 75 12.91 14.95 6.87
CA ASP A 75 13.83 14.09 7.62
C ASP A 75 13.57 12.61 7.30
N LEU A 76 12.29 12.21 7.19
CA LEU A 76 11.92 10.86 6.72
C LEU A 76 12.35 10.61 5.27
N GLU A 77 12.30 11.64 4.44
CA GLU A 77 12.80 11.60 3.08
C GLU A 77 14.33 11.37 3.03
N GLU A 78 15.10 11.99 3.91
CA GLU A 78 16.55 11.78 3.98
C GLU A 78 16.91 10.35 4.42
N MET A 79 16.07 9.70 5.22
CA MET A 79 16.27 8.31 5.68
C MET A 79 16.03 7.25 4.59
N VAL A 80 15.39 7.61 3.47
CA VAL A 80 15.15 6.70 2.33
C VAL A 80 15.68 7.31 1.03
N PRO A 81 17.01 7.36 0.85
CA PRO A 81 17.64 8.02 -0.30
C PRO A 81 17.39 7.27 -1.62
N ASP A 82 17.23 5.95 -1.57
CA ASP A 82 17.00 5.10 -2.76
C ASP A 82 15.54 5.02 -3.21
N ARG A 83 14.66 5.90 -2.70
CA ARG A 83 13.26 5.92 -3.13
C ARG A 83 13.14 6.43 -4.57
N LYS A 84 12.15 5.92 -5.30
CA LYS A 84 11.76 6.53 -6.58
C LYS A 84 11.35 7.98 -6.32
N LYS A 85 11.77 8.93 -7.15
CA LYS A 85 11.37 10.36 -7.04
C LYS A 85 9.85 10.62 -7.06
N THR A 86 9.06 9.62 -7.45
CA THR A 86 7.60 9.66 -7.48
C THR A 86 6.95 8.95 -6.29
N ALA A 87 7.75 8.34 -5.42
CA ALA A 87 7.28 7.68 -4.21
C ALA A 87 7.13 8.73 -3.12
N GLU A 88 5.91 8.90 -2.66
CA GLU A 88 5.57 9.81 -1.56
C GLU A 88 6.02 9.20 -0.24
N VAL A 89 6.47 10.06 0.68
CA VAL A 89 6.94 9.68 2.02
C VAL A 89 5.86 10.09 3.02
N PRO A 90 5.67 9.35 4.13
CA PRO A 90 4.72 9.75 5.17
C PRO A 90 4.97 11.18 5.66
N ASN A 91 3.91 11.95 5.82
CA ASN A 91 3.96 13.29 6.41
C ASN A 91 3.35 13.24 7.84
N PRO A 92 4.17 13.42 8.89
CA PRO A 92 3.72 13.46 10.29
C PRO A 92 2.85 14.66 10.64
N GLU A 93 3.03 15.80 9.95
CA GLU A 93 2.26 17.02 10.21
C GLU A 93 0.85 16.96 9.62
N HIS A 94 0.70 16.19 8.54
CA HIS A 94 -0.58 15.99 7.85
C HIS A 94 -0.84 14.50 7.57
N PRO A 95 -1.09 13.69 8.63
CA PRO A 95 -1.34 12.26 8.48
C PRO A 95 -2.73 12.06 7.88
N ASN A 96 -2.79 11.77 6.58
CA ASN A 96 -4.04 11.51 5.89
C ASN A 96 -4.35 10.01 5.92
N ILE A 97 -5.56 9.68 6.37
CA ILE A 97 -6.04 8.30 6.62
C ILE A 97 -5.98 7.44 5.35
N LEU A 98 -6.09 8.05 4.16
CA LEU A 98 -6.07 7.33 2.87
C LEU A 98 -4.68 7.31 2.20
N SER A 99 -3.71 8.11 2.65
CA SER A 99 -2.35 8.13 2.11
C SER A 99 -1.65 6.77 2.15
N PRO A 100 -1.77 5.93 3.21
CA PRO A 100 -1.21 4.58 3.18
C PRO A 100 -1.82 3.72 2.07
N LEU A 101 -3.05 3.95 1.63
CA LEU A 101 -3.68 3.11 0.61
C LEU A 101 -3.23 3.50 -0.80
N ILE A 102 -3.12 4.81 -1.07
CA ILE A 102 -3.04 5.34 -2.45
C ILE A 102 -1.64 5.83 -2.81
N GLN A 103 -0.91 6.40 -1.84
CA GLN A 103 0.22 7.30 -2.13
C GLN A 103 1.55 6.75 -1.64
N VAL A 104 1.59 6.28 -0.39
CA VAL A 104 2.83 5.80 0.22
C VAL A 104 3.03 4.32 -0.12
N PRO A 105 4.14 3.94 -0.79
CA PRO A 105 4.43 2.54 -1.10
C PRO A 105 5.09 1.83 0.09
N LEU A 106 4.88 0.51 0.19
CA LEU A 106 5.54 -0.32 1.22
C LEU A 106 7.06 -0.28 1.15
N ALA A 107 7.62 -0.07 -0.04
CA ALA A 107 9.06 0.08 -0.25
C ALA A 107 9.64 1.32 0.45
N VAL A 108 8.80 2.27 0.88
CA VAL A 108 9.19 3.43 1.68
C VAL A 108 8.87 3.22 3.15
N THR A 109 7.70 2.67 3.50
CA THR A 109 7.34 2.46 4.91
C THR A 109 8.19 1.39 5.58
N ASN A 110 8.50 0.27 4.92
CA ASN A 110 9.23 -0.82 5.57
C ASN A 110 10.65 -0.43 6.02
N PRO A 111 11.49 0.22 5.17
CA PRO A 111 12.79 0.69 5.63
C PRO A 111 12.67 1.74 6.75
N LEU A 112 11.64 2.60 6.69
CA LEU A 112 11.41 3.60 7.73
C LEU A 112 11.02 2.98 9.06
N THR A 113 10.13 1.98 9.08
CA THR A 113 9.78 1.26 10.31
C THR A 113 11.01 0.60 10.91
N ASP A 114 11.83 -0.08 10.10
CA ASP A 114 13.04 -0.76 10.60
C ASP A 114 14.04 0.24 11.23
N ILE A 115 14.28 1.38 10.56
CA ILE A 115 15.20 2.43 11.05
C ILE A 115 14.64 3.07 12.34
N LEU A 116 13.36 3.44 12.34
CA LEU A 116 12.73 4.14 13.46
C LEU A 116 12.56 3.23 14.68
N GLU A 117 12.24 1.95 14.48
CA GLU A 117 12.14 0.97 15.56
C GLU A 117 13.52 0.68 16.17
N ALA A 118 14.57 0.55 15.34
CA ALA A 118 15.93 0.39 15.84
C ALA A 118 16.36 1.60 16.69
N ARG A 119 16.09 2.81 16.20
CA ARG A 119 16.35 4.05 16.93
C ARG A 119 15.54 4.14 18.23
N ALA A 120 14.27 3.74 18.21
CA ALA A 120 13.41 3.72 19.40
C ALA A 120 13.94 2.79 20.49
N LYS A 121 14.52 1.65 20.12
CA LYS A 121 15.18 0.74 21.06
C LYS A 121 16.46 1.34 21.66
N GLU A 122 17.21 2.11 20.88
CA GLU A 122 18.43 2.78 21.36
C GLU A 122 18.13 3.96 22.28
N GLU A 123 17.08 4.72 22.00
CA GLU A 123 16.69 5.92 22.75
C GLU A 123 15.64 5.66 23.85
N ASP A 124 15.33 4.40 24.14
CA ASP A 124 14.35 3.94 25.14
C ASP A 124 12.94 4.55 24.97
N VAL A 125 12.52 4.71 23.71
CA VAL A 125 11.19 5.22 23.34
C VAL A 125 10.17 4.08 23.38
N ALA A 126 8.96 4.38 23.87
CA ALA A 126 7.89 3.40 23.96
C ALA A 126 7.54 2.79 22.58
N PRO A 127 7.50 1.45 22.44
CA PRO A 127 7.23 0.82 21.16
C PRO A 127 5.79 1.06 20.71
N PHE A 128 5.60 1.10 19.39
CA PHE A 128 4.27 1.15 18.77
C PHE A 128 3.46 -0.13 19.12
N LYS A 129 2.18 0.03 19.49
CA LYS A 129 1.29 -1.05 19.94
C LYS A 129 -0.08 -0.97 19.30
#